data_AF-R9KYF8-F1
#
_entry.id   AF-R9KYF8-F1
#
_cell.length_a   1.000
_cell.length_b   1.000
_cell.length_c   1.000
_cell.angle_alpha   90.00
_cell.angle_beta   90.00
_cell.angle_gamma   90.00
#
_symmetry.space_group_name_H-M   'P 1'
#
loop_
_entity.id
_entity.type
_entity.pdbx_description
1 polymer ?
#
loop_
_entity_poly.entity_id
_entity_poly.type
_entity_poly.pdbx_seq_one_letter_code
_entity_poly.pdbx_strand_id
1 'polypeptide(L)'
;MADSLPFNAIKVDGEFDRVYKAEDWAWYFATFLASGVFPKPSDGLQVVAHSGMEIRVNMGYAFINGYAFRNPVSKGVTLDRAEGAQNRVDRVVVRWDLVLRDIYIDVLKGVPSAKPVAAALTRNTEVWELALADIYVGKGVTKILTQNITDQRFNSALCGIVVGTVKEIDASVLTKQFTDFFNTYSQAVLDEFSVYKQNMEKYLAELAGIYESYVTQTESLFTQYESQFNERYTTFENTLNNWDAELLKAYTAFMANMQLFQTEAENDFNTWFGAIKGQLGEDAAGKIQLEIDGLTAAVQELTQAAAAGAAETKEALKGLEERVTRIESGWGIDFKHDAVLGLCYMGAAYMSQHYEREVDTAVLGLAYAGSSYLANTF
;
A
#
# COMPACT_ATOMS: atom_id res chain seq x y z
N MET A 1 -75.88 15.43 67.09
CA MET A 1 -76.00 15.00 65.70
C MET A 1 -77.08 13.92 65.69
N ALA A 2 -77.98 13.90 64.72
CA ALA A 2 -79.01 12.87 64.63
C ALA A 2 -78.36 11.54 64.21
N ASP A 3 -78.59 10.47 64.97
CA ASP A 3 -77.97 9.16 64.69
C ASP A 3 -78.60 8.43 63.49
N SER A 4 -79.73 8.93 62.99
CA SER A 4 -80.44 8.35 61.84
C SER A 4 -81.18 9.44 61.03
N LEU A 5 -80.96 9.50 59.71
CA LEU A 5 -81.64 10.42 58.79
C LEU A 5 -81.65 9.92 57.33
N PRO A 6 -82.62 10.35 56.48
CA PRO A 6 -83.80 11.13 56.83
C PRO A 6 -85.02 10.24 57.17
N PHE A 7 -85.70 10.57 58.27
CA PHE A 7 -87.01 10.03 58.65
C PHE A 7 -88.02 11.16 58.91
N ASN A 8 -89.29 10.90 58.62
CA ASN A 8 -90.39 11.84 58.89
C ASN A 8 -90.52 12.11 60.38
N ALA A 9 -90.74 13.37 60.74
CA ALA A 9 -91.08 13.75 62.10
C ALA A 9 -92.53 13.34 62.43
N ILE A 10 -92.74 12.84 63.64
CA ILE A 10 -94.07 12.48 64.17
C ILE A 10 -94.37 13.43 65.33
N LYS A 11 -95.62 13.91 65.38
CA LYS A 11 -96.07 14.81 66.45
C LYS A 11 -96.45 14.00 67.68
N VAL A 12 -95.78 14.26 68.80
CA VAL A 12 -96.04 13.64 70.11
C VAL A 12 -96.27 14.79 71.10
N ASP A 13 -97.44 14.78 71.76
CA ASP A 13 -97.80 15.78 72.79
C ASP A 13 -97.70 17.25 72.38
N GLY A 14 -97.87 17.56 71.09
CA GLY A 14 -97.86 18.94 70.59
C GLY A 14 -96.56 19.37 69.93
N GLU A 15 -95.46 18.65 70.14
CA GLU A 15 -94.14 18.92 69.56
C GLU A 15 -93.71 17.81 68.59
N PHE A 16 -92.77 18.11 67.70
CA PHE A 16 -92.19 17.12 66.79
C PHE A 16 -91.09 16.33 67.49
N ASP A 17 -91.08 15.01 67.34
CA ASP A 17 -90.10 14.10 67.98
C ASP A 17 -88.65 14.31 67.51
N ARG A 18 -88.45 14.92 66.33
CA ARG A 18 -87.13 15.16 65.74
C ARG A 18 -87.06 16.46 64.95
N VAL A 19 -85.89 17.09 65.02
CA VAL A 19 -85.51 18.27 64.23
C VAL A 19 -84.09 18.05 63.73
N TYR A 20 -83.88 18.15 62.42
CA TYR A 20 -82.55 18.04 61.82
C TYR A 20 -81.91 19.42 61.73
N LYS A 21 -80.63 19.50 62.12
CA LYS A 21 -79.82 20.70 61.95
C LYS A 21 -79.09 20.67 60.61
N ALA A 22 -78.55 21.82 60.20
CA ALA A 22 -77.74 21.92 58.99
C ALA A 22 -76.50 21.03 59.06
N GLU A 23 -75.93 20.86 60.26
CA GLU A 23 -74.78 19.99 60.51
C GLU A 23 -75.09 18.50 60.29
N ASP A 24 -76.33 18.06 60.58
CA ASP A 24 -76.75 16.66 60.35
C ASP A 24 -76.80 16.34 58.85
N TRP A 25 -77.31 17.30 58.06
CA TRP A 25 -77.31 17.19 56.60
C TRP A 25 -75.92 17.32 56.00
N ALA A 26 -75.10 18.25 56.50
CA ALA A 26 -73.72 18.40 56.04
C ALA A 26 -72.91 17.13 56.30
N TRP A 27 -73.02 16.54 57.48
CA TRP A 27 -72.42 15.25 57.79
C TRP A 27 -72.86 14.17 56.80
N TYR A 28 -74.17 14.04 56.55
CA TYR A 28 -74.70 13.06 55.61
C TYR A 28 -74.13 13.24 54.20
N PHE A 29 -74.14 14.47 53.65
CA PHE A 29 -73.58 14.73 52.32
C PHE A 29 -72.06 14.51 52.26
N ALA A 30 -71.32 14.82 53.33
CA ALA A 30 -69.88 14.61 53.40
C ALA A 30 -69.48 13.12 53.36
N THR A 31 -70.41 12.20 53.65
CA THR A 31 -70.14 10.75 53.51
C THR A 31 -69.94 10.32 52.06
N PHE A 32 -70.49 11.07 51.09
CA PHE A 32 -70.47 10.69 49.68
C PHE A 32 -70.04 11.80 48.70
N LEU A 33 -69.72 13.01 49.18
CA LEU A 33 -69.15 14.08 48.36
C LEU A 33 -67.89 14.62 49.04
N ALA A 34 -66.75 14.51 48.35
CA ALA A 34 -65.50 15.11 48.80
C ALA A 34 -65.53 16.65 48.69
N SER A 35 -64.75 17.32 49.54
CA SER A 35 -64.53 18.77 49.44
C SER A 35 -63.76 19.12 48.16
N GLY A 36 -64.22 20.13 47.43
CA GLY A 36 -63.60 20.57 46.17
C GLY A 36 -64.49 21.45 45.31
N VAL A 37 -64.07 21.72 44.08
CA VAL A 37 -64.86 22.39 43.04
C VAL A 37 -65.49 21.35 42.12
N PHE A 38 -66.72 21.58 41.67
CA PHE A 38 -67.37 20.66 40.74
C PHE A 38 -66.69 20.69 39.36
N PRO A 39 -66.42 19.53 38.73
CA PRO A 39 -65.69 19.45 37.46
C PRO A 39 -66.53 19.89 36.24
N LYS A 40 -67.84 20.12 36.43
CA LYS A 40 -68.76 20.53 35.37
C LYS A 40 -69.52 21.80 35.79
N PRO A 41 -69.53 22.86 34.96
CA PRO A 41 -68.72 23.01 33.74
C PRO A 41 -67.21 23.09 34.07
N SER A 42 -66.33 22.81 33.10
CA SER A 42 -64.87 22.71 33.34
C SER A 42 -64.23 24.05 33.75
N ASP A 43 -64.85 25.16 33.39
CA ASP A 43 -64.51 26.52 33.79
C ASP A 43 -65.25 26.97 35.08
N GLY A 44 -65.92 26.04 35.77
CA GLY A 44 -66.62 26.29 37.01
C GLY A 44 -65.72 26.89 38.09
N LEU A 45 -66.07 28.06 38.61
CA LEU A 45 -65.26 28.83 39.58
C LEU A 45 -63.82 29.13 39.10
N GLN A 46 -63.57 29.09 37.79
CA GLN A 46 -62.28 29.48 37.24
C GLN A 46 -62.02 30.96 37.49
N VAL A 47 -60.80 31.29 37.91
CA VAL A 47 -60.34 32.68 38.03
C VAL A 47 -59.72 33.11 36.71
N VAL A 48 -60.22 34.20 36.13
CA VAL A 48 -59.74 34.76 34.87
C VAL A 48 -59.42 36.25 35.02
N ALA A 49 -58.43 36.72 34.26
CA ALA A 49 -58.10 38.14 34.22
C ALA A 49 -59.25 38.94 33.56
N HIS A 50 -59.51 40.15 34.06
CA HIS A 50 -60.54 41.02 33.49
C HIS A 50 -60.01 42.38 33.04
N SER A 51 -60.20 43.43 33.84
CA SER A 51 -59.85 44.81 33.47
C SER A 51 -59.07 45.46 34.61
N GLY A 52 -57.93 46.05 34.28
CA GLY A 52 -57.03 46.61 35.30
C GLY A 52 -56.69 45.56 36.37
N MET A 53 -56.90 45.92 37.64
CA MET A 53 -56.64 45.05 38.79
C MET A 53 -57.84 44.16 39.17
N GLU A 54 -58.90 44.15 38.35
CA GLU A 54 -60.04 43.28 38.57
C GLU A 54 -59.84 41.93 37.88
N ILE A 55 -60.08 40.86 38.64
CA ILE A 55 -60.24 39.49 38.15
C ILE A 55 -61.71 39.10 38.19
N ARG A 56 -62.08 38.06 37.45
CA ARG A 56 -63.41 37.46 37.54
C ARG A 56 -63.30 36.01 37.96
N VAL A 57 -64.17 35.59 38.87
CA VAL A 57 -64.40 34.18 39.19
C VAL A 57 -65.67 33.74 38.48
N ASN A 58 -65.55 32.77 37.59
CA ASN A 58 -66.68 32.29 36.78
C ASN A 58 -67.79 31.68 37.63
N MET A 59 -68.98 31.57 37.04
CA MET A 59 -70.08 30.82 37.66
C MET A 59 -69.66 29.37 37.93
N GLY A 60 -70.17 28.77 39.00
CA GLY A 60 -69.82 27.40 39.34
C GLY A 60 -70.22 27.02 40.76
N TYR A 61 -69.78 25.84 41.16
CA TYR A 61 -70.17 25.23 42.42
C TYR A 61 -68.93 24.71 43.16
N ALA A 62 -68.93 24.85 44.48
CA ALA A 62 -67.97 24.20 45.36
C ALA A 62 -68.72 23.43 46.45
N PHE A 63 -68.05 22.43 46.99
CA PHE A 63 -68.53 21.64 48.10
C PHE A 63 -67.44 21.63 49.18
N ILE A 64 -67.79 21.97 50.42
CA ILE A 64 -66.83 22.04 51.52
C ILE A 64 -67.47 21.39 52.75
N ASN A 65 -66.93 20.27 53.20
CA ASN A 65 -67.31 19.59 54.44
C ASN A 65 -68.84 19.36 54.59
N GLY A 66 -69.52 19.01 53.49
CA GLY A 66 -70.97 18.79 53.51
C GLY A 66 -71.82 19.99 53.11
N TYR A 67 -71.21 21.17 52.97
CA TYR A 67 -71.91 22.41 52.63
C TYR A 67 -71.66 22.78 51.16
N ALA A 68 -72.73 23.21 50.48
CA ALA A 68 -72.67 23.59 49.08
C ALA A 68 -72.55 25.11 48.92
N PHE A 69 -71.64 25.53 48.03
CA PHE A 69 -71.53 26.89 47.55
C PHE A 69 -71.90 26.97 46.07
N ARG A 70 -72.65 28.01 45.70
CA ARG A 70 -72.99 28.31 44.32
C ARG A 70 -72.65 29.76 44.01
N ASN A 71 -71.83 29.96 43.00
CA ASN A 71 -71.63 31.25 42.36
C ASN A 71 -72.50 31.31 41.08
N PRO A 72 -73.68 31.96 41.10
CA PRO A 72 -74.62 31.91 39.98
C PRO A 72 -74.20 32.75 38.76
N VAL A 73 -73.36 33.77 38.97
CA VAL A 73 -72.89 34.70 37.94
C VAL A 73 -71.41 34.96 38.17
N SER A 74 -70.64 35.22 37.12
CA SER A 74 -69.22 35.55 37.28
C SER A 74 -69.05 36.76 38.22
N LYS A 75 -68.29 36.59 39.30
CA LYS A 75 -68.08 37.60 40.35
C LYS A 75 -66.78 38.34 40.08
N GLY A 76 -66.86 39.66 39.94
CA GLY A 76 -65.69 40.54 39.89
C GLY A 76 -65.06 40.66 41.28
N VAL A 77 -63.73 40.56 41.34
CA VAL A 77 -62.95 40.77 42.56
C VAL A 77 -61.81 41.72 42.22
N THR A 78 -61.81 42.89 42.85
CA THR A 78 -60.76 43.89 42.64
C THR A 78 -59.62 43.63 43.62
N LEU A 79 -58.41 43.45 43.07
CA LEU A 79 -57.20 43.31 43.88
C LEU A 79 -56.62 44.68 44.21
N ASP A 80 -56.10 44.80 45.43
CA ASP A 80 -55.29 45.95 45.79
C ASP A 80 -54.04 46.02 44.92
N ARG A 81 -53.51 47.22 44.70
CA ARG A 81 -52.18 47.37 44.09
C ARG A 81 -51.11 46.79 45.03
N ALA A 82 -49.95 46.42 44.47
CA ALA A 82 -48.79 46.10 45.29
C ALA A 82 -48.45 47.31 46.17
N GLU A 83 -48.43 47.11 47.49
CA GLU A 83 -47.98 48.12 48.45
C GLU A 83 -46.46 48.01 48.56
N GLY A 84 -45.75 49.10 48.25
CA GLY A 84 -44.29 49.14 48.23
C GLY A 84 -43.66 48.58 46.94
N ALA A 85 -42.33 48.71 46.83
CA ALA A 85 -41.56 48.38 45.62
C ALA A 85 -41.32 46.86 45.40
N GLN A 86 -42.10 45.99 46.04
CA GLN A 86 -41.91 44.53 46.06
C GLN A 86 -43.13 43.77 45.48
N ASN A 87 -42.91 42.52 45.09
CA ASN A 87 -43.94 41.66 44.50
C ASN A 87 -44.70 40.89 45.59
N ARG A 88 -45.91 40.42 45.31
CA ARG A 88 -46.64 39.48 46.19
C ARG A 88 -47.46 38.47 45.38
N VAL A 89 -47.92 37.41 46.03
CA VAL A 89 -48.87 36.45 45.45
C VAL A 89 -50.12 36.43 46.31
N ASP A 90 -51.22 36.89 45.74
CA ASP A 90 -52.54 36.87 46.38
C ASP A 90 -53.26 35.57 45.99
N ARG A 91 -53.97 34.95 46.92
CA ARG A 91 -54.66 33.67 46.68
C ARG A 91 -56.17 33.85 46.74
N VAL A 92 -56.86 33.49 45.67
CA VAL A 92 -58.33 33.50 45.63
C VAL A 92 -58.85 32.19 46.19
N VAL A 93 -59.74 32.26 47.16
CA VAL A 93 -60.30 31.09 47.83
C VAL A 93 -61.82 31.10 47.81
N VAL A 94 -62.41 29.92 47.93
CA VAL A 94 -63.76 29.77 48.48
C VAL A 94 -63.59 29.44 49.96
N ARG A 95 -64.08 30.33 50.82
CA ARG A 95 -64.01 30.19 52.28
C ARG A 95 -65.38 29.77 52.80
N TRP A 96 -65.42 28.62 53.46
CA TRP A 96 -66.50 28.24 54.36
C TRP A 96 -66.22 28.81 55.74
N ASP A 97 -67.14 29.62 56.26
CA ASP A 97 -67.03 30.29 57.56
C ASP A 97 -68.26 29.94 58.41
N LEU A 98 -68.04 29.12 59.44
CA LEU A 98 -69.09 28.63 60.31
C LEU A 98 -69.67 29.72 61.20
N VAL A 99 -68.86 30.72 61.59
CA VAL A 99 -69.27 31.81 62.47
C VAL A 99 -70.22 32.75 61.72
N LEU A 100 -69.86 33.09 60.48
CA LEU A 100 -70.70 33.90 59.59
C LEU A 100 -71.85 33.10 58.97
N ARG A 101 -71.80 31.77 59.04
CA ARG A 101 -72.75 30.84 58.41
C ARG A 101 -72.87 31.07 56.91
N ASP A 102 -71.73 31.32 56.26
CA ASP A 102 -71.68 31.65 54.85
C ASP A 102 -70.50 30.94 54.15
N ILE A 103 -70.64 30.78 52.85
CA ILE A 103 -69.53 30.38 51.98
C ILE A 103 -69.38 31.43 50.90
N TYR A 104 -68.20 32.04 50.83
CA TYR A 104 -67.97 33.16 49.92
C TYR A 104 -66.58 33.09 49.28
N ILE A 105 -66.46 33.77 48.15
CA ILE A 105 -65.16 34.00 47.50
C ILE A 105 -64.45 35.12 48.24
N ASP A 106 -63.21 34.84 48.66
CA ASP A 106 -62.33 35.79 49.34
C ASP A 106 -60.92 35.79 48.73
N VAL A 107 -60.12 36.80 49.05
CA VAL A 107 -58.73 36.93 48.61
C VAL A 107 -57.81 37.00 49.82
N LEU A 108 -56.97 35.99 49.96
CA LEU A 108 -55.86 35.99 50.90
C LEU A 108 -54.72 36.82 50.31
N LYS A 109 -54.56 38.04 50.82
CA LYS A 109 -53.48 38.93 50.40
C LYS A 109 -52.12 38.37 50.82
N GLY A 110 -51.20 38.27 49.87
CA GLY A 110 -49.84 37.82 50.11
C GLY A 110 -48.99 38.88 50.81
N VAL A 111 -47.89 38.45 51.42
CA VAL A 111 -46.89 39.36 52.01
C VAL A 111 -45.91 39.83 50.92
N PRO A 112 -45.65 41.16 50.78
CA PRO A 112 -44.65 41.66 49.85
C PRO A 112 -43.25 41.07 50.10
N SER A 113 -42.60 40.57 49.05
CA SER A 113 -41.27 39.94 49.12
C SER A 113 -40.58 39.95 47.75
N ALA A 114 -39.24 39.87 47.76
CA ALA A 114 -38.45 39.63 46.55
C ALA A 114 -38.72 38.23 45.95
N LYS A 115 -39.09 37.25 46.79
CA LYS A 115 -39.52 35.90 46.42
C LYS A 115 -40.91 35.66 47.01
N PRO A 116 -41.97 36.16 46.35
CA PRO A 116 -43.30 36.10 46.91
C PRO A 116 -43.84 34.67 46.93
N VAL A 117 -44.53 34.31 48.01
CA VAL A 117 -45.17 33.01 48.22
C VAL A 117 -46.66 33.26 48.49
N ALA A 118 -47.52 32.39 47.99
CA ALA A 118 -48.96 32.47 48.23
C ALA A 118 -49.26 32.30 49.73
N ALA A 119 -50.26 33.03 50.22
CA ALA A 119 -50.73 32.90 51.60
C ALA A 119 -51.19 31.45 51.90
N ALA A 120 -50.87 30.97 53.10
CA ALA A 120 -51.31 29.66 53.57
C ALA A 120 -52.84 29.64 53.74
N LEU A 121 -53.45 28.50 53.47
CA LEU A 121 -54.89 28.30 53.66
C LEU A 121 -55.20 28.15 55.14
N THR A 122 -56.31 28.75 55.57
CA THR A 122 -56.92 28.52 56.87
C THR A 122 -57.85 27.31 56.78
N ARG A 123 -57.51 26.24 57.50
CA ARG A 123 -58.28 25.00 57.59
C ARG A 123 -58.34 24.54 59.03
N ASN A 124 -59.40 24.93 59.73
CA ASN A 124 -59.68 24.57 61.11
C ASN A 124 -61.19 24.26 61.27
N THR A 125 -61.67 24.20 62.51
CA THR A 125 -63.06 23.83 62.83
C THR A 125 -64.09 24.92 62.49
N GLU A 126 -63.65 26.17 62.35
CA GLU A 126 -64.52 27.34 62.13
C GLU A 126 -64.41 27.88 60.70
N VAL A 127 -63.23 27.74 60.08
CA VAL A 127 -62.92 28.25 58.74
C VAL A 127 -62.25 27.16 57.92
N TRP A 128 -62.75 26.94 56.70
CA TRP A 128 -62.14 26.01 55.75
C TRP A 128 -62.08 26.61 54.35
N GLU A 129 -60.88 26.60 53.76
CA GLU A 129 -60.62 27.27 52.48
C GLU A 129 -60.17 26.30 51.39
N LEU A 130 -60.70 26.53 50.18
CA LEU A 130 -60.27 25.89 48.93
C LEU A 130 -59.60 26.94 48.03
N ALA A 131 -58.37 26.70 47.58
CA ALA A 131 -57.66 27.63 46.69
C ALA A 131 -58.12 27.50 45.23
N LEU A 132 -58.77 28.52 44.70
CA LEU A 132 -59.15 28.55 43.28
C LEU A 132 -57.95 28.89 42.39
N ALA A 133 -57.20 29.93 42.74
CA ALA A 133 -56.03 30.36 41.97
C ALA A 133 -55.05 31.18 42.81
N ASP A 134 -53.79 31.18 42.39
CA ASP A 134 -52.73 32.07 42.87
C ASP A 134 -52.48 33.18 41.85
N ILE A 135 -52.43 34.43 42.31
CA ILE A 135 -52.32 35.61 41.46
C ILE A 135 -51.03 36.34 41.78
N TYR A 136 -50.12 36.38 40.81
CA TYR A 136 -48.89 37.14 40.91
C TYR A 136 -49.16 38.64 40.70
N VAL A 137 -48.96 39.42 41.75
CA VAL A 137 -49.08 40.89 41.72
C VAL A 137 -47.67 41.48 41.76
N GLY A 138 -47.18 41.90 40.59
CA GLY A 138 -45.86 42.51 40.45
C GLY A 138 -45.79 43.94 40.97
N LYS A 139 -44.59 44.40 41.31
CA LYS A 139 -44.33 45.79 41.71
C LYS A 139 -44.82 46.78 40.65
N GLY A 140 -45.61 47.78 41.05
CA GLY A 140 -46.09 48.85 40.16
C GLY A 140 -47.06 48.40 39.06
N VAL A 141 -47.54 47.15 39.09
CA VAL A 141 -48.49 46.64 38.10
C VAL A 141 -49.85 47.32 38.26
N THR A 142 -50.42 47.76 37.14
CA THR A 142 -51.76 48.37 37.07
C THR A 142 -52.80 47.48 36.41
N LYS A 143 -52.39 46.31 35.88
CA LYS A 143 -53.26 45.31 35.27
C LYS A 143 -52.82 43.88 35.51
N ILE A 144 -53.76 42.98 35.79
CA ILE A 144 -53.49 41.54 35.88
C ILE A 144 -53.75 40.90 34.51
N LEU A 145 -52.80 40.08 34.06
CA LEU A 145 -52.93 39.31 32.82
C LEU A 145 -53.17 37.84 33.14
N THR A 146 -53.72 37.07 32.20
CA THR A 146 -53.97 35.63 32.40
C THR A 146 -52.72 34.86 32.81
N GLN A 147 -51.54 35.22 32.29
CA GLN A 147 -50.26 34.64 32.67
C GLN A 147 -49.85 34.86 34.14
N ASN A 148 -50.48 35.82 34.82
CA ASN A 148 -50.24 36.09 36.23
C ASN A 148 -51.13 35.23 37.14
N ILE A 149 -52.04 34.42 36.57
CA ILE A 149 -53.00 33.59 37.30
C ILE A 149 -52.60 32.13 37.13
N THR A 150 -52.31 31.47 38.25
CA THR A 150 -52.05 30.03 38.31
C THR A 150 -53.28 29.34 38.89
N ASP A 151 -53.94 28.49 38.09
CA ASP A 151 -55.11 27.75 38.51
C ASP A 151 -54.73 26.64 39.51
N GLN A 152 -55.39 26.61 40.67
CA GLN A 152 -55.15 25.64 41.75
C GLN A 152 -56.34 24.69 41.96
N ARG A 153 -57.41 24.79 41.16
CA ARG A 153 -58.63 23.97 41.33
C ARG A 153 -58.35 22.47 41.24
N PHE A 154 -57.43 22.07 40.34
CA PHE A 154 -57.03 20.67 40.15
C PHE A 154 -55.97 20.18 41.14
N ASN A 155 -55.45 21.05 42.01
CA ASN A 155 -54.49 20.68 43.03
C ASN A 155 -55.23 20.07 44.23
N SER A 156 -55.15 18.75 44.40
CA SER A 156 -55.85 18.02 45.47
C SER A 156 -55.42 18.43 46.89
N ALA A 157 -54.23 19.00 47.06
CA ALA A 157 -53.78 19.48 48.36
C ALA A 157 -54.42 20.84 48.73
N LEU A 158 -54.75 21.68 47.75
CA LEU A 158 -55.20 23.07 47.95
C LEU A 158 -56.69 23.29 47.68
N CYS A 159 -57.28 22.59 46.72
CA CYS A 159 -58.70 22.68 46.41
C CYS A 159 -59.28 21.29 46.16
N GLY A 160 -58.85 20.64 45.08
CA GLY A 160 -59.40 19.35 44.66
C GLY A 160 -60.73 19.49 43.92
N ILE A 161 -61.12 18.36 43.31
CA ILE A 161 -62.35 18.23 42.54
C ILE A 161 -63.34 17.38 43.34
N VAL A 162 -64.61 17.80 43.35
CA VAL A 162 -65.67 17.00 43.98
C VAL A 162 -65.80 15.67 43.23
N VAL A 163 -65.52 14.59 43.95
CA VAL A 163 -65.77 13.21 43.51
C VAL A 163 -66.91 12.64 44.34
N GLY A 164 -67.83 11.91 43.69
CA GLY A 164 -68.87 11.16 44.38
C GLY A 164 -68.28 9.86 44.94
N THR A 165 -68.34 9.67 46.26
CA THR A 165 -67.84 8.48 46.96
C THR A 165 -68.80 7.29 46.85
N VAL A 166 -70.05 7.46 46.37
CA VAL A 166 -70.97 6.34 46.06
C VAL A 166 -70.63 5.69 44.73
N LYS A 167 -69.47 5.04 44.67
CA LYS A 167 -69.11 4.15 43.58
C LYS A 167 -68.17 3.06 44.08
N GLU A 168 -68.56 2.33 45.11
CA GLU A 168 -68.14 0.93 45.23
C GLU A 168 -69.02 0.08 44.30
N ILE A 169 -68.85 0.29 43.00
CA ILE A 169 -68.77 -0.90 42.14
C ILE A 169 -67.40 -1.45 42.49
N ASP A 170 -67.33 -2.69 42.96
CA ASP A 170 -66.08 -3.39 43.22
C ASP A 170 -65.25 -3.44 41.93
N ALA A 171 -64.48 -2.38 41.70
CA ALA A 171 -63.58 -2.25 40.58
C ALA A 171 -62.39 -3.19 40.77
N SER A 172 -62.23 -3.89 41.91
CA SER A 172 -61.14 -4.86 42.06
C SER A 172 -61.18 -5.91 40.94
N VAL A 173 -62.36 -6.34 40.49
CA VAL A 173 -62.48 -7.30 39.38
C VAL A 173 -62.09 -6.68 38.04
N LEU A 174 -62.53 -5.45 37.75
CA LEU A 174 -62.28 -4.78 36.47
C LEU A 174 -60.84 -4.23 36.39
N THR A 175 -60.31 -3.72 37.50
CA THR A 175 -58.91 -3.31 37.68
C THR A 175 -57.99 -4.54 37.70
N LYS A 176 -58.37 -5.67 38.29
CA LYS A 176 -57.61 -6.92 38.20
C LYS A 176 -57.63 -7.46 36.77
N GLN A 177 -58.76 -7.49 36.07
CA GLN A 177 -58.82 -7.90 34.67
C GLN A 177 -57.99 -6.99 33.77
N PHE A 178 -58.03 -5.67 33.99
CA PHE A 178 -57.24 -4.71 33.22
C PHE A 178 -55.74 -4.80 33.55
N THR A 179 -55.38 -5.03 34.81
CA THR A 179 -54.00 -5.22 35.25
C THR A 179 -53.44 -6.54 34.76
N ASP A 180 -54.21 -7.63 34.83
CA ASP A 180 -53.84 -8.94 34.29
C ASP A 180 -53.69 -8.85 32.77
N PHE A 181 -54.62 -8.21 32.06
CA PHE A 181 -54.49 -7.97 30.61
C PHE A 181 -53.26 -7.14 30.27
N PHE A 182 -53.03 -6.03 30.99
CA PHE A 182 -51.88 -5.17 30.78
C PHE A 182 -50.57 -5.91 31.05
N ASN A 183 -50.50 -6.71 32.12
CA ASN A 183 -49.33 -7.51 32.45
C ASN A 183 -49.09 -8.62 31.43
N THR A 184 -50.14 -9.34 30.99
CA THR A 184 -50.03 -10.36 29.94
C THR A 184 -49.58 -9.75 28.61
N TYR A 185 -50.21 -8.64 28.19
CA TYR A 185 -49.84 -7.96 26.96
C TYR A 185 -48.42 -7.36 27.04
N SER A 186 -48.08 -6.71 28.15
CA SER A 186 -46.73 -6.18 28.39
C SER A 186 -45.68 -7.29 28.39
N GLN A 187 -45.96 -8.44 29.01
CA GLN A 187 -45.04 -9.57 29.01
C GLN A 187 -44.89 -10.16 27.60
N ALA A 188 -45.98 -10.34 26.85
CA ALA A 188 -45.93 -10.82 25.48
C ALA A 188 -45.11 -9.88 24.57
N VAL A 189 -45.29 -8.57 24.71
CA VAL A 189 -44.49 -7.56 24.00
C VAL A 189 -43.02 -7.65 24.42
N LEU A 190 -42.72 -7.77 25.72
CA LEU A 190 -41.35 -7.94 26.21
C LEU A 190 -40.69 -9.23 25.70
N ASP A 191 -41.44 -10.32 25.63
CA ASP A 191 -40.97 -11.62 25.12
C ASP A 191 -40.68 -11.53 23.62
N GLU A 192 -41.57 -10.90 22.83
CA GLU A 192 -41.33 -10.62 21.41
C GLU A 192 -40.10 -9.73 21.19
N PHE A 193 -39.95 -8.66 21.97
CA PHE A 193 -38.77 -7.80 21.92
C PHE A 193 -37.50 -8.55 22.34
N SER A 194 -37.57 -9.46 23.31
CA SER A 194 -36.46 -10.30 23.75
C SER A 194 -36.03 -11.25 22.63
N VAL A 195 -36.97 -11.91 21.96
CA VAL A 195 -36.71 -12.78 20.79
C VAL A 195 -36.10 -11.96 19.65
N TYR A 196 -36.65 -10.78 19.35
CA TYR A 196 -36.09 -9.88 18.34
C TYR A 196 -34.64 -9.50 18.68
N LYS A 197 -34.36 -9.14 19.93
CA LYS A 197 -33.02 -8.78 20.40
C LYS A 197 -32.05 -9.96 20.27
N GLN A 198 -32.45 -11.16 20.68
CA GLN A 198 -31.62 -12.37 20.53
C GLN A 198 -31.32 -12.68 19.06
N ASN A 199 -32.30 -12.53 18.17
CA ASN A 199 -32.10 -12.71 16.74
C ASN A 199 -31.12 -11.68 16.16
N MET A 200 -31.21 -10.43 16.59
CA MET A 200 -30.27 -9.37 16.20
C MET A 200 -28.85 -9.65 16.72
N GLU A 201 -28.71 -10.07 17.97
CA GLU A 201 -27.41 -10.47 18.56
C GLU A 201 -26.80 -11.65 17.80
N LYS A 202 -27.61 -12.65 17.44
CA LYS A 202 -27.18 -13.78 16.61
C LYS A 202 -26.71 -13.33 15.23
N TYR A 203 -27.46 -12.46 14.57
CA TYR A 203 -27.08 -11.92 13.26
C TYR A 203 -25.75 -11.14 13.31
N LEU A 204 -25.54 -10.33 14.36
CA LEU A 204 -24.27 -9.63 14.57
C LEU A 204 -23.10 -10.59 14.84
N ALA A 205 -23.32 -11.65 15.61
CA ALA A 205 -22.31 -12.67 15.87
C ALA A 205 -21.92 -13.44 14.59
N GLU A 206 -22.91 -13.78 13.75
CA GLU A 206 -22.67 -14.41 12.45
C GLU A 206 -21.85 -13.51 11.53
N LEU A 207 -22.20 -12.21 11.44
CA LEU A 207 -21.42 -11.23 10.67
C LEU A 207 -20.00 -11.07 11.18
N ALA A 208 -19.81 -11.02 12.50
CA ALA A 208 -18.48 -10.93 13.11
C ALA A 208 -17.63 -12.17 12.77
N GLY A 209 -18.21 -13.37 12.84
CA GLY A 209 -17.53 -14.61 12.47
C GLY A 209 -17.17 -14.68 10.99
N ILE A 210 -18.02 -14.18 10.09
CA ILE A 210 -17.72 -14.06 8.66
C ILE A 210 -16.52 -13.13 8.45
N TYR A 211 -16.52 -11.95 9.09
CA TYR A 211 -15.43 -10.99 8.98
C TYR A 211 -14.10 -11.57 9.50
N GLU A 212 -14.11 -12.21 10.65
CA GLU A 212 -12.93 -12.87 11.23
C GLU A 212 -12.39 -13.98 10.32
N SER A 213 -13.29 -14.75 9.68
CA SER A 213 -12.90 -15.76 8.68
C SER A 213 -12.21 -15.12 7.46
N TYR A 214 -12.73 -14.00 6.94
CA TYR A 214 -12.11 -13.28 5.82
C TYR A 214 -10.73 -12.74 6.19
N VAL A 215 -10.59 -12.14 7.38
CA VAL A 215 -9.30 -11.63 7.88
C VAL A 215 -8.30 -12.77 7.99
N THR A 216 -8.67 -13.87 8.65
CA THR A 216 -7.82 -15.06 8.84
C THR A 216 -7.36 -15.64 7.50
N GLN A 217 -8.27 -15.78 6.52
CA GLN A 217 -7.93 -16.27 5.19
C GLN A 217 -6.93 -15.34 4.48
N THR A 218 -7.12 -14.02 4.61
CA THR A 218 -6.25 -13.02 3.98
C THR A 218 -4.86 -13.02 4.61
N GLU A 219 -4.76 -13.08 5.93
CA GLU A 219 -3.48 -13.17 6.66
C GLU A 219 -2.72 -14.46 6.32
N SER A 220 -3.44 -15.59 6.22
CA SER A 220 -2.86 -16.88 5.82
C SER A 220 -2.31 -16.84 4.39
N LEU A 221 -3.06 -16.26 3.45
CA LEU A 221 -2.59 -16.05 2.08
C LEU A 221 -1.36 -15.14 2.03
N PHE A 222 -1.37 -14.05 2.78
CA PHE A 222 -0.22 -13.13 2.83
C PHE A 222 1.04 -13.84 3.36
N THR A 223 0.89 -14.59 4.47
CA THR A 223 1.98 -15.38 5.05
C THR A 223 2.51 -16.43 4.06
N GLN A 224 1.61 -17.08 3.31
CA GLN A 224 1.99 -18.04 2.28
C GLN A 224 2.79 -17.38 1.15
N TYR A 225 2.33 -16.22 0.65
CA TYR A 225 3.04 -15.48 -0.40
C TYR A 225 4.42 -14.99 0.07
N GLU A 226 4.51 -14.47 1.29
CA GLU A 226 5.77 -14.05 1.89
C GLU A 226 6.76 -15.23 2.00
N SER A 227 6.30 -16.38 2.48
CA SER A 227 7.11 -17.60 2.56
C SER A 227 7.62 -18.05 1.19
N GLN A 228 6.73 -18.14 0.19
CA GLN A 228 7.11 -18.53 -1.18
C GLN A 228 8.08 -17.53 -1.82
N PHE A 229 7.89 -16.22 -1.56
CA PHE A 229 8.79 -15.20 -2.05
C PHE A 229 10.17 -15.34 -1.44
N ASN A 230 10.26 -15.50 -0.11
CA ASN A 230 11.52 -15.66 0.60
C ASN A 230 12.28 -16.94 0.16
N GLU A 231 11.56 -18.04 -0.05
CA GLU A 231 12.15 -19.28 -0.57
C GLU A 231 12.74 -19.10 -1.97
N ARG A 232 11.99 -18.47 -2.88
CA ARG A 232 12.45 -18.16 -4.24
C ARG A 232 13.65 -17.20 -4.23
N TYR A 233 13.59 -16.16 -3.40
CA TYR A 233 14.67 -15.19 -3.26
C TYR A 233 15.95 -15.89 -2.78
N THR A 234 15.84 -16.71 -1.73
CA THR A 234 16.97 -17.49 -1.18
C THR A 234 17.56 -18.44 -2.23
N THR A 235 16.70 -19.11 -3.00
CA THR A 235 17.15 -20.02 -4.06
C THR A 235 17.87 -19.26 -5.18
N PHE A 236 17.35 -18.11 -5.59
CA PHE A 236 17.98 -17.25 -6.59
C PHE A 236 19.35 -16.74 -6.11
N GLU A 237 19.42 -16.24 -4.88
CA GLU A 237 20.66 -15.77 -4.25
C GLU A 237 21.72 -16.89 -4.20
N ASN A 238 21.34 -18.09 -3.74
CA ASN A 238 22.23 -19.24 -3.74
C ASN A 238 22.71 -19.62 -5.14
N THR A 239 21.86 -19.50 -6.16
CA THR A 239 22.24 -19.78 -7.55
C THR A 239 23.28 -18.78 -8.05
N LEU A 240 23.09 -17.48 -7.77
CA LEU A 240 24.07 -16.45 -8.13
C LEU A 240 25.41 -16.65 -7.42
N ASN A 241 25.37 -16.94 -6.12
CA ASN A 241 26.59 -17.21 -5.34
C ASN A 241 27.36 -18.43 -5.88
N ASN A 242 26.64 -19.48 -6.29
CA ASN A 242 27.26 -20.65 -6.91
C ASN A 242 27.89 -20.32 -8.27
N TRP A 243 27.19 -19.57 -9.13
CA TRP A 243 27.73 -19.14 -10.42
C TRP A 243 28.96 -18.25 -10.27
N ASP A 244 28.96 -17.34 -9.30
CA ASP A 244 30.13 -16.50 -8.99
C ASP A 244 31.34 -17.34 -8.57
N ALA A 245 31.12 -18.31 -7.69
CA ALA A 245 32.17 -19.26 -7.26
C ALA A 245 32.70 -20.11 -8.43
N GLU A 246 31.82 -20.61 -9.30
CA GLU A 246 32.22 -21.38 -10.49
C GLU A 246 33.00 -20.52 -11.50
N LEU A 247 32.56 -19.29 -11.74
CA LEU A 247 33.21 -18.36 -12.67
C LEU A 247 34.60 -17.96 -12.14
N LEU A 248 34.70 -17.64 -10.84
CA LEU A 248 35.98 -17.34 -10.21
C LEU A 248 36.95 -18.52 -10.32
N LYS A 249 36.46 -19.75 -10.08
CA LYS A 249 37.26 -20.97 -10.22
C LYS A 249 37.73 -21.19 -11.66
N ALA A 250 36.84 -21.04 -12.64
CA ALA A 250 37.17 -21.18 -14.06
C ALA A 250 38.18 -20.12 -14.52
N TYR A 251 37.99 -18.85 -14.13
CA TYR A 251 38.92 -17.78 -14.42
C TYR A 251 40.30 -18.04 -13.82
N THR A 252 40.36 -18.43 -12.54
CA THR A 252 41.61 -18.75 -11.86
C THR A 252 42.36 -19.89 -12.57
N ALA A 253 41.65 -20.96 -12.95
CA ALA A 253 42.23 -22.08 -13.67
C ALA A 253 42.73 -21.68 -15.07
N PHE A 254 41.97 -20.85 -15.79
CA PHE A 254 42.37 -20.31 -17.09
C PHE A 254 43.66 -19.49 -16.98
N MET A 255 43.74 -18.58 -16.02
CA MET A 255 44.92 -17.75 -15.79
C MET A 255 46.15 -18.61 -15.43
N ALA A 256 45.98 -19.62 -14.58
CA ALA A 256 47.06 -20.56 -14.25
C ALA A 256 47.55 -21.34 -15.49
N ASN A 257 46.63 -21.84 -16.32
CA ASN A 257 46.98 -22.54 -17.57
C ASN A 257 47.67 -21.62 -18.58
N MET A 258 47.23 -20.36 -18.73
CA MET A 258 47.89 -19.37 -19.58
C MET A 258 49.33 -19.11 -19.13
N GLN A 259 49.55 -19.00 -17.81
CA GLN A 259 50.88 -18.80 -17.25
C GLN A 259 51.77 -20.04 -17.44
N LEU A 260 51.22 -21.25 -17.26
CA LEU A 260 51.93 -22.50 -17.57
C LEU A 260 52.32 -22.55 -19.04
N PHE A 261 51.39 -22.30 -19.96
CA PHE A 261 51.66 -22.28 -21.40
C PHE A 261 52.75 -21.27 -21.76
N GLN A 262 52.70 -20.05 -21.21
CA GLN A 262 53.75 -19.05 -21.44
C GLN A 262 55.12 -19.54 -20.96
N THR A 263 55.16 -20.13 -19.76
CA THR A 263 56.40 -20.64 -19.16
C THR A 263 56.96 -21.82 -19.94
N GLU A 264 56.10 -22.76 -20.35
CA GLU A 264 56.47 -23.90 -21.18
C GLU A 264 56.95 -23.46 -22.55
N ALA A 265 56.23 -22.56 -23.22
CA ALA A 265 56.63 -22.03 -24.52
C ALA A 265 57.96 -21.26 -24.44
N GLU A 266 58.18 -20.47 -23.37
CA GLU A 266 59.46 -19.79 -23.14
C GLU A 266 60.59 -20.80 -22.92
N ASN A 267 60.37 -21.83 -22.11
CA ASN A 267 61.36 -22.90 -21.87
C ASN A 267 61.67 -23.68 -23.15
N ASP A 268 60.65 -24.07 -23.91
CA ASP A 268 60.81 -24.79 -25.18
C ASP A 268 61.55 -23.92 -26.21
N PHE A 269 61.18 -22.65 -26.33
CA PHE A 269 61.87 -21.69 -27.20
C PHE A 269 63.33 -21.53 -26.79
N ASN A 270 63.60 -21.31 -25.50
CA ASN A 270 64.97 -21.14 -25.01
C ASN A 270 65.80 -22.42 -25.19
N THR A 271 65.20 -23.59 -25.01
CA THR A 271 65.84 -24.89 -25.26
C THR A 271 66.18 -25.07 -26.73
N TRP A 272 65.21 -24.84 -27.62
CA TRP A 272 65.41 -24.88 -29.07
C TRP A 272 66.47 -23.87 -29.52
N PHE A 273 66.37 -22.61 -29.07
CA PHE A 273 67.29 -21.55 -29.43
C PHE A 273 68.71 -21.84 -28.92
N GLY A 274 68.84 -22.39 -27.71
CA GLY A 274 70.11 -22.88 -27.17
C GLY A 274 70.72 -23.98 -28.03
N ALA A 275 69.93 -24.96 -28.48
CA ALA A 275 70.39 -26.02 -29.37
C ALA A 275 70.89 -25.48 -30.73
N ILE A 276 70.15 -24.54 -31.33
CA ILE A 276 70.56 -23.87 -32.58
C ILE A 276 71.85 -23.06 -32.39
N LYS A 277 71.98 -22.31 -31.28
CA LYS A 277 73.23 -21.61 -30.94
C LYS A 277 74.40 -22.57 -30.79
N GLY A 278 74.21 -23.71 -30.14
CA GLY A 278 75.26 -24.73 -29.99
C GLY A 278 75.74 -25.27 -31.35
N GLN A 279 74.81 -25.47 -32.29
CA GLN A 279 75.15 -25.91 -33.65
C GLN A 279 75.86 -24.84 -34.46
N LEU A 280 75.46 -23.57 -34.37
CA LEU A 280 75.97 -22.50 -35.24
C LEU A 280 77.12 -21.66 -34.64
N GLY A 281 77.33 -21.70 -33.33
CA GLY A 281 78.26 -20.84 -32.62
C GLY A 281 79.70 -21.33 -32.64
N GLU A 282 80.04 -22.28 -31.77
CA GLU A 282 81.43 -22.71 -31.57
C GLU A 282 81.83 -23.86 -32.50
N ASP A 283 80.96 -24.85 -32.71
CA ASP A 283 81.32 -26.08 -33.42
C ASP A 283 81.20 -25.95 -34.95
N ALA A 284 80.27 -25.12 -35.47
CA ALA A 284 80.15 -24.88 -36.91
C ALA A 284 81.29 -24.03 -37.47
N ALA A 285 81.65 -22.92 -36.82
CA ALA A 285 82.76 -22.09 -37.28
C ALA A 285 84.08 -22.88 -37.21
N GLY A 286 84.28 -23.67 -36.15
CA GLY A 286 85.42 -24.58 -36.03
C GLY A 286 85.46 -25.66 -37.11
N LYS A 287 84.34 -26.35 -37.38
CA LYS A 287 84.27 -27.37 -38.43
C LYS A 287 84.43 -26.80 -39.84
N ILE A 288 83.83 -25.65 -40.12
CA ILE A 288 83.98 -24.96 -41.41
C ILE A 288 85.45 -24.55 -41.60
N GLN A 289 86.12 -24.06 -40.57
CA GLN A 289 87.55 -23.75 -40.66
C GLN A 289 88.38 -25.01 -40.93
N LEU A 290 88.10 -26.13 -40.26
CA LEU A 290 88.78 -27.41 -40.51
C LEU A 290 88.55 -27.94 -41.93
N GLU A 291 87.33 -27.81 -42.46
CA GLU A 291 87.03 -28.18 -43.85
C GLU A 291 87.74 -27.25 -44.86
N ILE A 292 87.78 -25.94 -44.60
CA ILE A 292 88.53 -24.98 -45.44
C ILE A 292 90.02 -25.29 -45.42
N ASP A 293 90.60 -25.58 -44.25
CA ASP A 293 92.01 -25.92 -44.12
C ASP A 293 92.33 -27.22 -44.89
N GLY A 294 91.46 -28.23 -44.78
CA GLY A 294 91.58 -29.49 -45.53
C GLY A 294 91.45 -29.29 -47.05
N LEU A 295 90.49 -28.49 -47.51
CA LEU A 295 90.32 -28.19 -48.93
C LEU A 295 91.51 -27.39 -49.47
N THR A 296 92.01 -26.43 -48.69
CA THR A 296 93.17 -25.61 -49.04
C THR A 296 94.41 -26.48 -49.19
N ALA A 297 94.62 -27.43 -48.28
CA ALA A 297 95.71 -28.41 -48.38
C ALA A 297 95.58 -29.28 -49.64
N ALA A 298 94.39 -29.82 -49.94
CA ALA A 298 94.15 -30.62 -51.13
C ALA A 298 94.38 -29.83 -52.44
N VAL A 299 93.98 -28.55 -52.48
CA VAL A 299 94.25 -27.66 -53.62
C VAL A 299 95.74 -27.40 -53.78
N GLN A 300 96.49 -27.21 -52.68
CA GLN A 300 97.94 -27.05 -52.74
C GLN A 300 98.63 -28.31 -53.27
N GLU A 301 98.22 -29.51 -52.82
CA GLU A 301 98.73 -30.77 -53.33
C GLU A 301 98.42 -30.94 -54.84
N LEU A 302 97.19 -30.67 -55.26
CA LEU A 302 96.82 -30.71 -56.68
C LEU A 302 97.62 -29.70 -57.51
N THR A 303 97.87 -28.51 -56.97
CA THR A 303 98.67 -27.48 -57.66
C THR A 303 100.13 -27.90 -57.77
N GLN A 304 100.70 -28.50 -56.72
CA GLN A 304 102.06 -29.06 -56.76
C GLN A 304 102.16 -30.23 -57.73
N ALA A 305 101.17 -31.14 -57.73
CA ALA A 305 101.10 -32.25 -58.67
C ALA A 305 100.96 -31.76 -60.13
N ALA A 306 100.15 -30.72 -60.37
CA ALA A 306 100.02 -30.09 -61.69
C ALA A 306 101.31 -29.39 -62.13
N ALA A 307 102.03 -28.73 -61.21
CA ALA A 307 103.32 -28.11 -61.50
C ALA A 307 104.42 -29.16 -61.80
N ALA A 308 104.46 -30.25 -61.04
CA ALA A 308 105.36 -31.38 -61.28
C ALA A 308 105.05 -32.07 -62.63
N GLY A 309 103.76 -32.33 -62.90
CA GLY A 309 103.32 -32.89 -64.17
C GLY A 309 103.65 -31.96 -65.35
N ALA A 310 103.49 -30.64 -65.20
CA ALA A 310 103.88 -29.68 -66.23
C ALA A 310 105.40 -29.64 -66.45
N ALA A 311 106.21 -29.80 -65.39
CA ALA A 311 107.67 -29.88 -65.50
C ALA A 311 108.10 -31.17 -66.22
N GLU A 312 107.55 -32.33 -65.86
CA GLU A 312 107.80 -33.61 -66.54
C GLU A 312 107.38 -33.55 -68.02
N THR A 313 106.21 -32.97 -68.30
CA THR A 313 105.72 -32.84 -69.69
C THR A 313 106.63 -31.93 -70.51
N LYS A 314 107.13 -30.84 -69.91
CA LYS A 314 108.08 -29.92 -70.56
C LYS A 314 109.43 -30.57 -70.82
N GLU A 315 109.91 -31.39 -69.89
CA GLU A 315 111.16 -32.14 -70.05
C GLU A 315 111.02 -33.25 -71.10
N ALA A 316 109.89 -33.95 -71.13
CA ALA A 316 109.56 -34.94 -72.16
C ALA A 316 109.45 -34.30 -73.56
N LEU A 317 108.82 -33.12 -73.67
CA LEU A 317 108.76 -32.33 -74.90
C LEU A 317 110.15 -31.95 -75.39
N LYS A 318 111.01 -31.43 -74.51
CA LYS A 318 112.40 -31.09 -74.85
C LYS A 318 113.19 -32.32 -75.31
N GLY A 319 113.04 -33.46 -74.63
CA GLY A 319 113.66 -34.72 -75.02
C GLY A 319 113.17 -35.24 -76.37
N LEU A 320 111.89 -35.03 -76.70
CA LEU A 320 111.33 -35.31 -78.03
C LEU A 320 111.94 -34.38 -79.09
N GLU A 321 112.04 -33.10 -78.80
CA GLU A 321 112.63 -32.07 -79.66
C GLU A 321 114.08 -32.43 -80.03
N GLU A 322 114.90 -32.78 -79.03
CA GLU A 322 116.28 -33.24 -79.26
C GLU A 322 116.36 -34.54 -80.08
N ARG A 323 115.41 -35.47 -79.90
CA ARG A 323 115.32 -36.70 -80.72
C ARG A 323 114.99 -36.39 -82.17
N VAL A 324 114.05 -35.46 -82.40
CA VAL A 324 113.69 -35.00 -83.75
C VAL A 324 114.89 -34.33 -84.40
N THR A 325 115.59 -33.42 -83.71
CA THR A 325 116.79 -32.77 -84.23
C THR A 325 117.92 -33.74 -84.59
N ARG A 326 118.11 -34.82 -83.83
CA ARG A 326 119.10 -35.86 -84.19
C ARG A 326 118.71 -36.63 -85.45
N ILE A 327 117.41 -36.93 -85.63
CA ILE A 327 116.92 -37.55 -86.87
C ILE A 327 117.16 -36.59 -88.05
N GLU A 328 116.84 -35.31 -87.89
CA GLU A 328 117.08 -34.26 -88.89
C GLU A 328 118.57 -34.14 -89.27
N SER A 329 119.47 -34.14 -88.28
CA SER A 329 120.93 -34.02 -88.51
C SER A 329 121.58 -35.30 -89.08
N GLY A 330 121.03 -36.48 -88.78
CA GLY A 330 121.57 -37.76 -89.24
C GLY A 330 121.14 -38.12 -90.65
N TRP A 331 120.01 -37.58 -91.11
CA TRP A 331 119.44 -37.85 -92.43
C TRP A 331 119.60 -36.68 -93.41
N GLY A 332 120.03 -35.49 -92.96
CA GLY A 332 120.28 -34.34 -93.82
C GLY A 332 119.02 -33.78 -94.49
N ILE A 333 117.88 -33.82 -93.80
CA ILE A 333 116.56 -33.46 -94.35
C ILE A 333 116.10 -32.12 -93.75
N ASP A 334 115.93 -31.09 -94.60
CA ASP A 334 115.17 -29.86 -94.26
C ASP A 334 113.73 -29.99 -94.80
N PHE A 335 112.79 -30.25 -93.89
CA PHE A 335 111.40 -30.58 -94.20
C PHE A 335 110.62 -29.45 -94.89
N LYS A 336 111.10 -28.19 -94.86
CA LYS A 336 110.39 -27.08 -95.53
C LYS A 336 110.76 -26.89 -97.00
N HIS A 337 111.83 -27.51 -97.51
CA HIS A 337 112.26 -27.35 -98.91
C HIS A 337 112.17 -28.66 -99.74
N ASP A 338 112.47 -29.83 -99.14
CA ASP A 338 112.74 -31.05 -99.92
C ASP A 338 111.53 -31.98 -100.20
N ALA A 339 110.37 -31.76 -99.56
CA ALA A 339 109.14 -32.52 -99.89
C ALA A 339 108.53 -32.14 -101.26
N VAL A 340 108.81 -30.93 -101.75
CA VAL A 340 108.28 -30.42 -103.02
C VAL A 340 109.16 -30.83 -104.21
N LEU A 341 110.47 -30.93 -104.02
CA LEU A 341 111.44 -31.30 -105.08
C LEU A 341 111.40 -32.80 -105.44
N GLY A 342 111.15 -33.68 -104.46
CA GLY A 342 111.11 -35.14 -104.67
C GLY A 342 109.97 -35.63 -105.59
N LEU A 343 108.81 -34.95 -105.56
CA LEU A 343 107.67 -35.29 -106.43
C LEU A 343 107.90 -34.88 -107.89
N CYS A 344 108.65 -33.80 -108.14
CA CYS A 344 108.90 -33.29 -109.49
C CYS A 344 109.96 -34.10 -110.26
N TYR A 345 111.02 -34.59 -109.60
CA TYR A 345 112.05 -35.40 -110.27
C TYR A 345 111.56 -36.80 -110.69
N MET A 346 110.65 -37.40 -109.91
CA MET A 346 110.04 -38.69 -110.25
C MET A 346 109.08 -38.58 -111.46
N GLY A 347 108.37 -37.45 -111.59
CA GLY A 347 107.50 -37.19 -112.75
C GLY A 347 108.29 -37.05 -114.07
N ALA A 348 109.46 -36.44 -114.03
CA ALA A 348 110.31 -36.27 -115.22
C ALA A 348 110.90 -37.60 -115.74
N ALA A 349 111.29 -38.50 -114.83
CA ALA A 349 111.84 -39.81 -115.20
C ALA A 349 110.79 -40.75 -115.85
N TYR A 350 109.51 -40.63 -115.44
CA TYR A 350 108.41 -41.42 -116.01
C TYR A 350 108.12 -41.08 -117.48
N MET A 351 108.33 -39.82 -117.89
CA MET A 351 108.03 -39.37 -119.25
C MET A 351 109.14 -39.70 -120.27
N SER A 352 110.40 -39.87 -119.84
CA SER A 352 111.53 -40.10 -120.77
C SER A 352 111.75 -41.56 -121.16
N GLN A 353 111.13 -42.53 -120.47
CA GLN A 353 111.33 -43.96 -120.74
C GLN A 353 110.20 -44.60 -121.56
N HIS A 354 109.12 -43.90 -121.88
CA HIS A 354 107.94 -44.51 -122.51
C HIS A 354 107.59 -43.99 -123.91
N TYR A 355 108.36 -43.07 -124.53
CA TYR A 355 108.04 -42.56 -125.87
C TYR A 355 109.27 -42.33 -126.78
N GLU A 356 109.21 -42.84 -128.01
CA GLU A 356 110.13 -42.54 -129.12
C GLU A 356 109.88 -41.12 -129.66
N ARG A 357 110.97 -40.43 -130.02
CA ARG A 357 111.02 -38.98 -130.26
C ARG A 357 110.17 -38.52 -131.45
N GLU A 358 109.12 -37.75 -131.18
CA GLU A 358 108.46 -36.88 -132.17
C GLU A 358 108.12 -35.48 -131.62
N VAL A 359 107.97 -34.52 -132.53
CA VAL A 359 108.00 -33.06 -132.33
C VAL A 359 106.98 -32.51 -131.32
N ASP A 360 105.88 -33.20 -131.05
CA ASP A 360 104.87 -32.73 -130.07
C ASP A 360 105.27 -32.96 -128.60
N THR A 361 106.24 -33.83 -128.32
CA THR A 361 106.78 -33.98 -126.96
C THR A 361 107.71 -32.84 -126.54
N ALA A 362 108.18 -32.02 -127.49
CA ALA A 362 109.03 -30.88 -127.21
C ALA A 362 108.28 -29.69 -126.58
N VAL A 363 106.96 -29.59 -126.78
CA VAL A 363 106.14 -28.46 -126.30
C VAL A 363 105.81 -28.58 -124.80
N LEU A 364 105.66 -29.81 -124.29
CA LEU A 364 105.33 -30.06 -122.88
C LEU A 364 106.55 -29.90 -121.95
N GLY A 365 107.77 -30.15 -122.44
CA GLY A 365 109.00 -29.95 -121.66
C GLY A 365 109.29 -28.48 -121.34
N LEU A 366 108.93 -27.57 -122.25
CA LEU A 366 109.14 -26.12 -122.08
C LEU A 366 108.13 -25.48 -121.11
N ALA A 367 106.91 -26.01 -120.99
CA ALA A 367 105.92 -25.51 -120.03
C ALA A 367 106.24 -25.88 -118.57
N TYR A 368 106.92 -27.01 -118.33
CA TYR A 368 107.24 -27.49 -116.97
C TYR A 368 108.43 -26.75 -116.34
N ALA A 369 109.37 -26.27 -117.16
CA ALA A 369 110.51 -25.46 -116.71
C ALA A 369 110.12 -24.01 -116.34
N GLY A 370 109.01 -23.48 -116.88
CA GLY A 370 108.56 -22.12 -116.59
C GLY A 370 107.98 -21.97 -115.17
N SER A 371 107.26 -22.98 -114.69
CA SER A 371 106.56 -22.90 -113.40
C SER A 371 107.48 -23.08 -112.19
N SER A 372 108.63 -23.73 -112.37
CA SER A 372 109.61 -23.98 -111.32
C SER A 372 110.37 -22.71 -110.90
N TYR A 373 110.42 -21.69 -111.76
CA TYR A 373 111.05 -20.40 -111.44
C TYR A 373 110.16 -19.50 -110.54
N LEU A 374 108.84 -19.70 -110.53
CA LEU A 374 107.89 -18.88 -109.74
C LEU A 374 107.70 -19.35 -108.30
N ALA A 375 108.08 -20.58 -107.96
CA ALA A 375 108.00 -21.12 -106.59
C ALA A 375 109.20 -20.74 -105.70
N ASN A 376 110.23 -20.10 -106.25
CA ASN A 376 111.50 -19.82 -105.56
C ASN A 376 111.57 -18.40 -104.94
N THR A 377 110.45 -17.68 -104.87
CA THR A 377 110.39 -16.28 -104.40
C THR A 377 109.25 -15.97 -103.41
N PHE A 378 108.67 -16.97 -102.73
CA PHE A 378 107.73 -16.73 -101.61
C PHE A 378 107.98 -17.66 -100.42
#